data_AF-A0ABD2KV28-F1
#
_entry.id   AF-A0ABD2KV28-F1
#
_cell.length_a   1.000
_cell.length_b   1.000
_cell.length_c   1.000
_cell.angle_alpha   90.00
_cell.angle_beta   90.00
_cell.angle_gamma   90.00
#
_symmetry.space_group_name_H-M   'P 1'
#
loop_
_entity.id
_entity.type
_entity.pdbx_description
1 polymer ?
#
loop_
_entity_poly.entity_id
_entity_poly.type
_entity_poly.pdbx_seq_one_letter_code
_entity_poly.pdbx_strand_id
1 'polypeptide(L)' 'MTDQQRCTNYLNMSVVAGHELMHALGFNHEQSRSDARNYIILREDDGQSKIDSNSQNFEFAYDFGSILHYQSAGDHEK' A
#
# COMPACT_ATOMS: atom_id res chain seq x y z
N MET A 1 5.34 -2.47 15.74
CA MET A 1 4.11 -2.60 14.93
C MET A 1 4.54 -3.25 13.63
N THR A 2 4.03 -4.44 13.34
CA THR A 2 4.32 -5.16 12.09
C THR A 2 3.75 -4.35 10.92
N ASP A 3 4.38 -4.43 9.74
CA ASP A 3 3.98 -3.68 8.52
C ASP A 3 2.46 -3.68 8.33
N GLN A 4 1.82 -4.84 8.54
CA GLN A 4 0.37 -5.08 8.51
C GLN A 4 -0.54 -4.07 9.26
N GLN A 5 -0.11 -3.58 10.43
CA GLN A 5 -0.98 -2.80 11.32
C GLN A 5 -1.18 -1.34 10.87
N ARG A 6 -0.41 -0.87 9.87
CA ARG A 6 -0.53 0.48 9.32
C ARG A 6 -1.13 0.51 7.90
N CYS A 7 -1.14 -0.62 7.20
CA CYS A 7 -1.71 -0.73 5.85
C CYS A 7 -3.23 -0.54 5.84
N THR A 8 -3.89 -1.04 6.88
CA THR A 8 -5.33 -0.98 7.06
C THR A 8 -5.62 -0.26 8.38
N ASN A 9 -5.67 1.07 8.37
CA ASN A 9 -6.14 1.84 9.53
C ASN A 9 -7.63 1.55 9.76
N TYR A 10 -8.04 0.39 10.25
CA TYR A 10 -9.47 0.08 10.30
C TYR A 10 -9.97 -0.69 11.52
N LEU A 11 -10.93 -0.01 12.14
CA LEU A 11 -12.06 -0.52 12.92
C LEU A 11 -13.01 -1.44 12.11
N ASN A 12 -12.70 -1.76 10.84
CA ASN A 12 -13.51 -2.58 9.95
C ASN A 12 -12.73 -3.82 9.44
N MET A 13 -13.10 -4.98 9.99
CA MET A 13 -12.48 -6.28 9.70
C MET A 13 -12.61 -6.71 8.23
N SER A 14 -13.65 -6.29 7.50
CA SER A 14 -13.83 -6.73 6.11
C SER A 14 -12.77 -6.17 5.17
N VAL A 15 -12.30 -4.95 5.44
CA VAL A 15 -11.23 -4.29 4.68
C VAL A 15 -9.90 -4.98 4.94
N VAL A 16 -9.61 -5.29 6.20
CA VAL A 16 -8.40 -6.05 6.57
C VAL A 16 -8.42 -7.42 5.90
N ALA A 17 -9.53 -8.16 5.97
CA ALA A 17 -9.64 -9.47 5.33
C ALA A 17 -9.43 -9.41 3.81
N GLY A 18 -9.97 -8.39 3.14
CA GLY A 18 -9.74 -8.16 1.71
C GLY A 18 -8.28 -7.86 1.37
N HIS A 19 -7.63 -7.04 2.19
CA HIS A 19 -6.21 -6.68 2.06
C HIS A 19 -5.31 -7.93 2.19
N GLU A 20 -5.51 -8.73 3.23
CA GLU A 20 -4.74 -9.96 3.44
C GLU A 20 -4.99 -11.01 2.36
N LEU A 21 -6.23 -11.11 1.87
CA LEU A 21 -6.54 -12.02 0.77
C LEU A 21 -5.75 -11.65 -0.49
N MET A 22 -5.61 -10.36 -0.80
CA MET A 22 -4.82 -9.91 -1.94
C MET A 22 -3.33 -10.22 -1.77
N HIS A 23 -2.79 -10.08 -0.55
CA HIS A 23 -1.43 -10.56 -0.26
C HIS A 23 -1.29 -12.07 -0.44
N ALA A 24 -2.26 -12.86 0.00
CA ALA A 24 -2.26 -14.31 -0.19
C ALA A 24 -2.31 -14.71 -1.67
N LEU A 25 -2.92 -13.89 -2.52
CA LEU A 25 -2.93 -14.06 -3.99
C LEU A 25 -1.61 -13.60 -4.66
N GLY A 26 -0.72 -12.94 -3.91
CA GLY A 26 0.59 -12.50 -4.39
C GLY A 26 0.66 -11.03 -4.81
N PHE A 27 -0.36 -10.22 -4.48
CA PHE A 27 -0.29 -8.78 -4.70
C PHE A 27 0.55 -8.10 -3.62
N ASN A 28 1.41 -7.18 -4.05
CA ASN A 28 2.21 -6.32 -3.17
C ASN A 28 1.52 -4.97 -2.97
N HIS A 29 1.99 -4.20 -2.01
CA HIS A 29 1.46 -2.86 -1.77
C HIS A 29 1.56 -1.96 -3.00
N GLU A 30 0.56 -1.10 -3.18
CA GLU A 30 0.51 -0.21 -4.35
C GLU A 30 1.71 0.75 -4.36
N GLN A 31 2.11 1.29 -3.19
CA GLN A 31 3.31 2.13 -3.06
C GLN A 31 4.64 1.40 -3.29
N SER A 32 4.62 0.06 -3.31
CA SER A 32 5.79 -0.75 -3.60
C SER A 32 5.99 -0.99 -5.10
N ARG A 33 5.08 -0.57 -5.97
CA ARG A 33 5.28 -0.69 -7.43
C ARG A 33 6.56 0.01 -7.89
N SER A 34 7.21 -0.55 -8.90
CA SER A 34 8.41 0.02 -9.53
C SER A 34 8.19 1.41 -10.11
N ASP A 35 6.97 1.72 -10.57
CA ASP A 35 6.56 3.01 -11.10
C ASP A 35 5.98 3.97 -10.05
N ALA A 36 5.86 3.55 -8.77
CA ALA A 36 5.22 4.34 -7.72
C ALA A 36 5.85 5.73 -7.53
N ARG A 37 7.16 5.85 -7.75
CA ARG A 37 7.91 7.12 -7.63
C ARG A 37 7.50 8.19 -8.66
N ASN A 38 6.74 7.82 -9.70
CA ASN A 38 6.15 8.77 -10.64
C ASN A 38 4.85 9.39 -10.11
N TYR A 39 4.22 8.78 -9.10
CA TYR A 39 2.89 9.15 -8.61
C TYR A 39 2.89 9.67 -7.17
N ILE A 40 3.81 9.19 -6.32
CA ILE A 40 3.89 9.54 -4.90
C ILE A 40 5.30 9.93 -4.45
N ILE A 41 5.35 10.80 -3.44
CA ILE A 41 6.58 11.13 -2.71
C ILE A 41 6.54 10.37 -1.38
N LEU A 42 7.43 9.39 -1.23
CA LEU A 42 7.60 8.66 0.01
C LEU A 42 8.57 9.41 0.92
N ARG A 43 8.29 9.44 2.22
CA ARG A 43 9.20 10.02 3.22
C ARG A 43 10.44 9.13 3.31
N GLU A 44 11.62 9.72 3.19
CA GLU A 44 12.89 8.98 3.11
C GLU A 44 13.14 8.04 4.31
N ASP A 45 12.56 8.36 5.48
CA ASP A 45 12.71 7.59 6.73
C ASP A 45 11.54 6.62 7.02
N ASP A 46 10.69 6.29 6.05
CA ASP A 46 9.53 5.45 6.34
C ASP A 46 9.86 3.98 6.63
N GLY A 47 11.05 3.49 6.23
CA GLY A 47 11.58 2.15 6.52
C GLY A 47 10.74 0.97 6.01
N GLN A 48 9.55 1.23 5.49
CA GLN A 48 8.51 0.25 5.14
C GLN A 48 8.17 0.31 3.65
N SER A 49 8.48 1.40 2.95
CA SER A 49 8.16 1.56 1.53
C SER A 49 9.30 1.07 0.66
N LYS A 50 9.47 -0.25 0.63
CA LYS A 50 10.39 -0.92 -0.29
C LYS A 50 9.77 -0.98 -1.68
N ILE A 51 10.52 -0.56 -2.69
CA ILE A 51 10.14 -0.75 -4.09
C ILE A 51 10.41 -2.21 -4.48
N ASP A 52 9.38 -2.89 -4.95
CA ASP A 52 9.50 -4.18 -5.60
C ASP A 52 9.89 -3.96 -7.06
N SER A 53 11.14 -4.28 -7.38
CA SER A 53 11.70 -4.13 -8.73
C SER A 53 11.04 -5.08 -9.74
N ASN A 54 10.39 -6.14 -9.27
CA ASN A 54 9.72 -7.13 -10.12
C ASN A 54 8.21 -6.92 -10.18
N SER A 55 7.68 -5.82 -9.65
CA SER A 55 6.25 -5.57 -9.63
C SER A 55 5.68 -5.54 -11.06
N GLN A 56 4.62 -6.31 -11.30
CA GLN A 56 3.86 -6.27 -12.54
C GLN A 56 2.60 -5.46 -12.30
N ASN A 57 2.42 -4.37 -13.06
CA ASN A 57 1.20 -3.55 -13.00
C ASN A 57 0.11 -4.04 -13.97
N PHE A 58 0.37 -5.07 -14.78
CA PHE A 58 -0.57 -5.66 -15.74
C PHE A 58 -1.28 -4.62 -16.63
N GLU A 59 -0.56 -3.56 -17.02
CA GLU A 59 -1.09 -2.43 -17.81
C GLU A 59 -2.14 -1.57 -17.09
N PHE A 60 -2.37 -1.78 -15.79
CA PHE A 60 -3.21 -0.92 -14.97
C PHE A 60 -2.46 0.32 -14.49
N ALA A 61 -3.19 1.44 -14.49
CA ALA A 61 -2.73 2.68 -13.88
C ALA A 61 -2.53 2.52 -12.37
N TYR A 62 -1.78 3.44 -11.77
CA TYR A 62 -1.60 3.50 -10.32
C TYR A 62 -2.91 3.88 -9.62
N ASP A 63 -3.31 3.13 -8.59
CA ASP A 63 -4.59 3.35 -7.89
C ASP A 63 -4.40 3.84 -6.45
N PHE A 64 -4.62 5.14 -6.22
CA PHE A 64 -4.60 5.75 -4.89
C PHE A 64 -5.72 5.28 -3.97
N GLY A 65 -6.82 4.75 -4.53
CA GLY A 65 -7.95 4.17 -3.78
C GLY A 65 -7.79 2.69 -3.48
N SER A 66 -6.67 2.08 -3.90
CA SER A 66 -6.41 0.66 -3.70
C SER A 66 -6.43 0.30 -2.22
N ILE A 67 -7.03 -0.85 -1.90
CA ILE A 67 -6.99 -1.43 -0.55
C ILE A 67 -5.55 -1.77 -0.11
N LEU A 68 -4.62 -1.85 -1.07
CA LEU A 68 -3.20 -2.12 -0.87
C LEU A 68 -2.35 -0.84 -0.78
N HIS A 69 -2.93 0.36 -0.94
CA HIS A 69 -2.23 1.63 -0.81
C HIS A 69 -2.17 2.08 0.65
N TYR A 70 -0.97 2.37 1.16
CA TYR A 70 -0.83 2.91 2.52
C TYR A 70 -1.44 4.32 2.63
N GLN A 71 -2.25 4.53 3.65
CA GLN A 71 -2.73 5.87 3.99
C GLN A 71 -1.61 6.72 4.58
N SER A 72 -1.59 8.00 4.22
CA SER A 72 -0.66 8.95 4.79
C SER A 72 -1.01 9.18 6.27
N ALA A 73 0.00 9.22 7.13
CA ALA A 73 -0.20 9.50 8.56
C ALA A 73 -0.83 10.89 8.84
N GLY A 74 -0.89 11.78 7.83
CA GLY A 74 -1.52 13.10 7.92
C GLY A 74 -3.04 13.12 7.72
N ASP A 75 -3.66 12.00 7.34
CA ASP A 75 -5.11 11.94 7.08
C ASP A 75 -5.95 11.85 8.38
N HIS A 76 -5.30 11.86 9.55
CA HIS A 76 -5.93 11.80 10.88
C HIS A 76 -6.13 13.17 11.56
N GLU A 77 -5.92 14.29 10.86
CA GLU A 77 -6.16 15.64 11.41
C GLU A 77 -7.46 16.31 10.90
N LYS A 78 -8.51 15.53 10.64
CA LYS A 78 -9.87 16.06 10.46
C LYS A 78 -10.94 15.17 11.08
#